data_AF-A0A9P7JIV1-F1
#
_entry.id   AF-A0A9P7JIV1-F1
#
_cell.length_a   1.000
_cell.length_b   1.000
_cell.length_c   1.000
_cell.angle_alpha   90.00
_cell.angle_beta   90.00
_cell.angle_gamma   90.00
#
_symmetry.space_group_name_H-M   'P 1'
#
loop_
_entity.id
_entity.type
_entity.pdbx_description
1 polymer ?
#
loop_
_entity_poly.entity_id
_entity_poly.type
_entity_poly.pdbx_seq_one_letter_code
_entity_poly.pdbx_strand_id
1 'polypeptide(L)'
;LFFPSSLFQASFKRDFQTFKVNFISACGAETTTAGLVSASLPYSVSGGSKCFVGGATAYTTKSWRVWGGWTDENVVSYHGPTPELVTELATNVRERMDVAYCIGEWGAAGPTVLGLPIVHIVGQT
;
A
#
# COMPACT_ATOMS: atom_id res chain seq x y z
N LEU A 1 -20.65 7.13 2.22
CA LEU A 1 -19.31 6.52 2.12
C LEU A 1 -18.99 6.34 0.64
N PHE A 2 -17.89 6.93 0.16
CA PHE A 2 -17.44 6.77 -1.22
C PHE A 2 -16.79 5.38 -1.34
N PHE A 3 -17.37 4.52 -2.16
CA PHE A 3 -16.81 3.19 -2.44
C PHE A 3 -16.14 3.20 -3.81
N PRO A 4 -14.96 2.56 -3.96
CA PRO A 4 -14.33 2.42 -5.25
C PRO A 4 -15.26 1.71 -6.24
N SER A 5 -15.20 2.11 -7.51
CA SER A 5 -16.10 1.60 -8.56
C SER A 5 -16.00 0.08 -8.72
N SER A 6 -17.05 -0.54 -9.26
CA SER A 6 -17.08 -1.98 -9.54
C SER A 6 -15.92 -2.43 -10.47
N LEU A 7 -15.49 -1.55 -11.37
CA LEU A 7 -14.32 -1.75 -12.23
C LEU A 7 -13.00 -1.79 -11.43
N PHE A 8 -12.83 -0.90 -10.46
CA PHE A 8 -11.66 -0.91 -9.58
C PHE A 8 -11.60 -2.18 -8.75
N GLN A 9 -12.74 -2.59 -8.17
CA GLN A 9 -12.85 -3.83 -7.40
C GLN A 9 -12.55 -5.07 -8.27
N ALA A 10 -13.00 -5.10 -9.53
CA ALA A 10 -12.81 -6.24 -10.43
C ALA A 10 -11.34 -6.43 -10.84
N SER A 11 -10.59 -5.34 -11.09
CA SER A 11 -9.16 -5.41 -11.38
C SER A 11 -8.37 -5.90 -10.18
N PHE A 12 -8.64 -5.37 -8.98
CA PHE A 12 -8.05 -5.86 -7.74
C PHE A 12 -8.36 -7.34 -7.51
N LYS A 13 -9.59 -7.79 -7.79
CA LYS A 13 -10.02 -9.17 -7.56
C LYS A 13 -9.19 -10.21 -8.32
N ARG A 14 -8.59 -9.86 -9.47
CA ARG A 14 -7.84 -10.79 -10.33
C ARG A 14 -6.49 -11.14 -9.73
N ASP A 15 -5.76 -10.13 -9.27
CA ASP A 15 -4.43 -10.30 -8.68
C ASP A 15 -4.53 -10.79 -7.22
N PHE A 16 -5.64 -10.50 -6.55
CA PHE A 16 -5.90 -10.90 -5.16
C PHE A 16 -6.54 -12.28 -4.98
N GLN A 17 -6.77 -13.05 -6.05
CA GLN A 17 -7.28 -14.43 -5.90
C GLN A 17 -6.30 -15.33 -5.15
N THR A 18 -5.01 -15.04 -5.19
CA THR A 18 -3.98 -15.77 -4.43
C THR A 18 -4.20 -15.68 -2.91
N PHE A 19 -4.70 -14.55 -2.40
CA PHE A 19 -5.03 -14.38 -0.98
C PHE A 19 -6.20 -15.25 -0.52
N LYS A 20 -7.15 -15.56 -1.42
CA LYS A 20 -8.36 -16.32 -1.08
C LYS A 20 -8.06 -17.74 -0.62
N VAL A 21 -6.98 -18.34 -1.09
CA VAL A 21 -6.78 -19.79 -0.97
C VAL A 21 -6.21 -20.18 0.39
N ASN A 22 -5.49 -19.27 1.06
CA ASN A 22 -4.61 -19.62 2.19
C ASN A 22 -4.80 -18.75 3.47
N PHE A 23 -5.83 -17.91 3.55
CA PHE A 23 -6.04 -16.99 4.71
C PHE A 23 -4.79 -16.21 5.12
N ILE A 24 -4.06 -15.70 4.13
CA ILE A 24 -2.78 -15.04 4.37
C ILE A 24 -3.02 -13.59 4.84
N SER A 25 -2.32 -13.17 5.90
CA SER A 25 -2.43 -11.81 6.45
C SER A 25 -1.89 -10.76 5.48
N ALA A 26 -2.59 -9.63 5.37
CA ALA A 26 -2.30 -8.56 4.42
C ALA A 26 -2.51 -7.16 5.02
N CYS A 27 -1.71 -6.19 4.57
CA CYS A 27 -1.90 -4.77 4.87
C CYS A 27 -1.72 -3.86 3.64
N GLY A 28 -2.12 -2.59 3.78
CA GLY A 28 -1.86 -1.54 2.80
C GLY A 28 -0.85 -0.51 3.31
N ALA A 29 0.01 0.00 2.44
CA ALA A 29 0.90 1.13 2.69
C ALA A 29 0.69 2.14 1.58
N GLU A 30 0.04 3.26 1.90
CA GLU A 30 -0.47 4.19 0.89
C GLU A 30 0.10 5.59 1.10
N THR A 31 0.32 6.30 0.01
CA THR A 31 0.62 7.74 0.08
C THR A 31 -0.57 8.50 -0.47
N THR A 32 -0.64 8.73 -1.77
CA THR A 32 -1.67 9.57 -2.39
C THR A 32 -3.07 9.02 -2.35
N THR A 33 -3.23 7.70 -2.27
CA THR A 33 -4.54 7.07 -2.14
C THR A 33 -5.14 7.19 -0.74
N ALA A 34 -4.33 7.52 0.27
CA ALA A 34 -4.76 7.89 1.62
C ALA A 34 -5.82 6.95 2.26
N GLY A 35 -5.73 5.64 1.98
CA GLY A 35 -6.61 4.61 2.53
C GLY A 35 -7.64 4.06 1.54
N LEU A 36 -7.73 4.58 0.32
CA LEU A 36 -8.65 4.06 -0.70
C LEU A 36 -8.29 2.64 -1.15
N VAL A 37 -7.00 2.28 -1.20
CA VAL A 37 -6.58 0.90 -1.51
C VAL A 37 -6.95 -0.01 -0.35
N SER A 38 -6.58 0.36 0.88
CA SER A 38 -6.89 -0.38 2.11
C SER A 38 -8.39 -0.59 2.27
N ALA A 39 -9.21 0.43 2.00
CA ALA A 39 -10.66 0.32 2.10
C ALA A 39 -11.23 -0.70 1.11
N SER A 40 -10.59 -0.95 -0.02
CA SER A 40 -11.08 -1.86 -1.06
C SER A 40 -10.69 -3.33 -0.86
N LEU A 41 -9.62 -3.57 -0.09
CA LEU A 41 -9.03 -4.90 0.05
C LEU A 41 -9.95 -5.89 0.77
N PRO A 42 -10.57 -5.55 1.92
CA PRO A 42 -11.48 -6.46 2.61
C PRO A 42 -12.70 -6.88 1.76
N TYR A 43 -13.13 -6.05 0.80
CA TYR A 43 -14.28 -6.34 -0.07
C TYR A 43 -13.90 -7.19 -1.29
N SER A 44 -12.63 -7.17 -1.69
CA SER A 44 -12.17 -7.91 -2.87
C SER A 44 -12.07 -9.42 -2.60
N VAL A 45 -11.99 -9.82 -1.32
CA VAL A 45 -11.79 -11.20 -0.87
C VAL A 45 -12.96 -11.64 0.03
N SER A 46 -13.52 -12.83 -0.23
CA SER A 46 -14.53 -13.42 0.65
C SER A 46 -13.90 -13.71 2.01
N GLY A 47 -14.47 -13.19 3.10
CA GLY A 47 -13.85 -13.27 4.42
C GLY A 47 -12.64 -12.35 4.59
N GLY A 48 -12.52 -11.27 3.81
CA GLY A 48 -11.38 -10.35 3.86
C GLY A 48 -11.09 -9.76 5.24
N SER A 49 -12.08 -9.68 6.14
CA SER A 49 -11.87 -9.31 7.55
C SER A 49 -11.00 -10.28 8.35
N LYS A 50 -10.81 -11.52 7.87
CA LYS A 50 -9.90 -12.51 8.48
C LYS A 50 -8.46 -12.36 8.00
N CYS A 51 -8.25 -11.66 6.89
CA CYS A 51 -6.94 -11.56 6.24
C CYS A 51 -6.37 -10.13 6.34
N PHE A 52 -7.21 -9.11 6.24
CA PHE A 52 -6.77 -7.72 6.26
C PHE A 52 -6.53 -7.24 7.69
N VAL A 53 -5.27 -6.98 8.02
CA VAL A 53 -4.84 -6.59 9.37
C VAL A 53 -4.90 -5.08 9.56
N GLY A 54 -4.63 -4.30 8.53
CA GLY A 54 -4.67 -2.84 8.62
C GLY A 54 -4.00 -2.12 7.45
N GLY A 55 -3.85 -0.81 7.60
CA GLY A 55 -3.17 0.02 6.61
C GLY A 55 -2.43 1.20 7.24
N ALA A 56 -1.39 1.66 6.56
CA ALA A 56 -0.57 2.79 6.93
C ALA A 56 -0.62 3.88 5.85
N THR A 57 -0.76 5.14 6.26
CA THR A 57 -0.74 6.28 5.34
C THR A 57 0.52 7.13 5.53
N ALA A 58 1.39 7.15 4.53
CA ALA A 58 2.67 7.84 4.51
C ALA A 58 2.63 9.09 3.60
N TYR A 59 1.68 10.01 3.82
CA TYR A 59 1.54 11.22 2.99
C TYR A 59 2.59 12.31 3.25
N THR A 60 3.13 12.37 4.48
CA THR A 60 4.03 13.44 4.92
C THR A 60 5.38 12.86 5.31
N THR A 61 6.44 13.67 5.29
CA THR A 61 7.75 13.24 5.79
C THR A 61 7.68 12.70 7.22
N LYS A 62 6.82 13.28 8.08
CA LYS A 62 6.60 12.77 9.45
C LYS A 62 6.07 11.33 9.43
N SER A 63 5.10 11.01 8.58
CA SER A 63 4.57 9.66 8.46
C SER A 63 5.52 8.70 7.74
N TRP A 64 6.40 9.18 6.85
CA TRP A 64 7.50 8.39 6.31
C TRP A 64 8.55 8.00 7.36
N ARG A 65 8.89 8.91 8.28
CA ARG A 65 9.75 8.56 9.44
C ARG A 65 9.09 7.48 10.29
N VAL A 66 7.78 7.61 10.53
CA VAL A 66 7.03 6.63 11.30
C VAL A 66 6.93 5.31 10.57
N TRP A 67 6.51 5.24 9.31
CA TRP A 67 6.18 3.98 8.64
C TRP A 67 7.28 3.43 7.74
N GLY A 68 7.96 4.30 7.00
CA GLY A 68 9.03 3.96 6.08
C GLY A 68 10.44 3.99 6.70
N GLY A 69 10.56 4.25 8.00
CA GLY A 69 11.86 4.21 8.68
C GLY A 69 12.84 5.32 8.25
N TRP A 70 12.34 6.39 7.61
CA TRP A 70 13.20 7.44 7.08
C TRP A 70 14.01 8.17 8.16
N THR A 71 15.28 8.38 7.84
CA THR A 71 16.24 9.24 8.53
C THR A 71 16.25 10.65 7.92
N ASP A 72 16.97 11.58 8.54
CA ASP A 72 17.10 12.93 7.97
C ASP A 72 17.90 12.91 6.66
N GLU A 73 18.85 11.99 6.51
CA GLU A 73 19.58 11.76 5.27
C GLU A 73 18.62 11.37 4.13
N ASN A 74 17.66 10.48 4.40
CA ASN A 74 16.65 10.08 3.40
C ASN A 74 15.84 11.28 2.92
N VAL A 75 15.51 12.22 3.83
CA VAL A 75 14.75 13.42 3.48
C VAL A 75 15.56 14.35 2.58
N VAL A 76 16.85 14.52 2.87
CA VAL A 76 17.75 15.38 2.09
C VAL A 76 18.01 14.79 0.70
N SER A 77 18.17 13.47 0.60
CA SER A 77 18.41 12.76 -0.67
C SER A 77 17.14 12.45 -1.48
N TYR A 78 15.96 12.85 -0.99
CA TYR A 78 14.70 12.54 -1.67
C TYR A 78 14.53 13.43 -2.91
N HIS A 79 14.49 12.80 -4.09
CA HIS A 79 14.35 13.48 -5.38
C HIS A 79 13.09 13.08 -6.13
N GLY A 80 12.12 12.51 -5.43
CA GLY A 80 10.86 12.06 -5.99
C GLY A 80 10.70 10.54 -5.93
N PRO A 81 9.63 10.05 -6.55
CA PRO A 81 9.24 8.65 -6.44
C PRO A 81 10.14 7.70 -7.20
N THR A 82 10.39 6.55 -6.58
CA THR A 82 11.00 5.40 -7.25
C THR A 82 10.30 4.12 -6.83
N PRO A 83 10.28 3.07 -7.68
CA PRO A 83 9.75 1.75 -7.30
C PRO A 83 10.40 1.17 -6.05
N GLU A 84 11.68 1.46 -5.83
CA GLU A 84 12.44 1.04 -4.66
C GLU A 84 11.86 1.67 -3.38
N LEU A 85 11.55 2.97 -3.39
CA LEU A 85 10.95 3.65 -2.23
C LEU A 85 9.58 3.09 -1.87
N VAL A 86 8.76 2.74 -2.87
CA VAL A 86 7.46 2.11 -2.64
C VAL A 86 7.62 0.72 -2.05
N THR A 87 8.60 -0.04 -2.55
CA THR A 87 8.95 -1.37 -2.04
C THR A 87 9.44 -1.30 -0.60
N GLU A 88 10.30 -0.33 -0.28
CA GLU A 88 10.83 -0.09 1.06
C GLU A 88 9.70 0.27 2.04
N LEU A 89 8.81 1.19 1.65
CA LEU A 89 7.65 1.55 2.45
C LEU A 89 6.76 0.32 2.72
N ALA A 90 6.43 -0.45 1.68
CA ALA A 90 5.62 -1.65 1.81
C ALA A 90 6.30 -2.71 2.70
N THR A 91 7.61 -2.89 2.57
CA THR A 91 8.40 -3.84 3.38
C THR A 91 8.38 -3.44 4.85
N ASN A 92 8.65 -2.17 5.16
CA ASN A 92 8.65 -1.69 6.54
C ASN A 92 7.27 -1.80 7.19
N VAL A 93 6.20 -1.46 6.47
CA VAL A 93 4.82 -1.58 6.99
C VAL A 93 4.44 -3.04 7.18
N ARG A 94 4.79 -3.92 6.23
CA ARG A 94 4.58 -5.37 6.32
C ARG A 94 5.19 -5.95 7.60
N GLU A 95 6.45 -5.60 7.88
CA GLU A 95 7.18 -6.08 9.05
C GLU A 95 6.62 -5.54 10.35
N ARG A 96 6.24 -4.25 10.40
CA ARG A 96 5.65 -3.62 11.60
C ARG A 96 4.27 -4.15 11.94
N MET A 97 3.50 -4.57 10.93
CA MET A 97 2.18 -5.15 11.12
C MET A 97 2.20 -6.68 11.21
N ASP A 98 3.39 -7.30 11.12
CA ASP A 98 3.59 -8.75 11.15
C ASP A 98 2.65 -9.50 10.19
N VAL A 99 2.62 -9.04 8.94
CA VAL A 99 1.79 -9.65 7.90
C VAL A 99 2.60 -10.30 6.80
N ALA A 100 2.02 -11.27 6.11
CA ALA A 100 2.74 -11.97 5.05
C ALA A 100 2.88 -11.11 3.79
N TYR A 101 1.89 -10.28 3.46
CA TYR A 101 1.94 -9.37 2.31
C TYR A 101 1.55 -7.93 2.65
N CYS A 102 2.16 -6.97 1.94
CA CYS A 102 1.77 -5.57 1.94
C CYS A 102 1.70 -5.03 0.52
N ILE A 103 0.70 -4.18 0.25
CA ILE A 103 0.61 -3.41 -0.99
C ILE A 103 1.15 -2.02 -0.73
N GLY A 104 2.21 -1.64 -1.43
CA GLY A 104 2.70 -0.28 -1.46
C GLY A 104 2.08 0.50 -2.61
N GLU A 105 1.52 1.67 -2.32
CA GLU A 105 1.08 2.64 -3.32
C GLU A 105 1.83 3.96 -3.14
N TRP A 106 2.32 4.46 -4.26
CA TRP A 106 2.79 5.82 -4.38
C TRP A 106 2.29 6.47 -5.66
N GLY A 107 1.93 7.75 -5.58
CA GLY A 107 1.55 8.53 -6.74
C GLY A 107 1.63 10.03 -6.47
N ALA A 108 1.21 10.80 -7.48
CA ALA A 108 0.95 12.22 -7.36
C ALA A 108 -0.52 12.45 -7.74
N ALA A 109 -1.35 12.90 -6.79
CA ALA A 109 -2.77 13.15 -7.02
C ALA A 109 -3.04 14.39 -7.90
N GLY A 110 -2.01 15.19 -8.21
CA GLY A 110 -2.10 16.42 -9.00
C GLY A 110 -2.28 17.69 -8.17
N PRO A 111 -2.27 18.88 -8.80
CA PRO A 111 -2.19 19.15 -10.25
C PRO A 111 -0.78 19.00 -10.84
N THR A 112 0.26 18.97 -10.01
CA THR A 112 1.63 18.69 -10.44
C THR A 112 1.87 17.19 -10.40
N VAL A 113 2.29 16.62 -11.52
CA VAL A 113 2.54 15.18 -11.67
C VAL A 113 4.04 14.96 -11.80
N LEU A 114 4.65 14.31 -10.81
CA LEU A 114 6.09 13.98 -10.81
C LEU A 114 6.40 12.65 -11.52
N GLY A 115 5.38 11.90 -11.94
CA GLY A 115 5.50 10.61 -12.61
C GLY A 115 4.19 9.82 -12.61
N LEU A 116 4.20 8.64 -13.23
CA LEU A 116 3.09 7.69 -13.15
C LEU A 116 2.95 7.15 -11.72
N PRO A 117 1.73 6.78 -11.28
CA PRO A 117 1.56 6.08 -10.01
C PRO A 117 2.27 4.72 -10.05
N ILE A 118 2.87 4.36 -8.93
CA ILE A 118 3.64 3.14 -8.70
C ILE A 118 2.91 2.32 -7.65
N VAL A 119 2.62 1.05 -7.97
CA VAL A 119 2.01 0.09 -7.05
C VAL A 119 2.84 -1.17 -7.04
N HIS A 120 3.27 -1.61 -5.86
CA HIS A 120 4.06 -2.82 -5.66
C HIS A 120 3.44 -3.72 -4.58
N ILE A 121 3.59 -5.03 -4.73
CA ILE A 121 3.18 -6.02 -3.72
C ILE A 121 4.43 -6.68 -3.17
N VAL A 122 4.61 -6.61 -1.85
CA VAL A 122 5.72 -7.24 -1.13
C VAL A 122 5.17 -8.36 -0.27
N GLY A 123 5.76 -9.54 -0.30
CA GLY A 123 5.49 -10.59 0.68
C GLY A 123 6.26 -11.87 0.47
N GLN A 124 6.01 -12.85 1.34
CA GLN A 124 6.68 -14.15 1.29
C GLN A 124 6.15 -14.98 0.10
N THR A 125 7.05 -15.54 -0.71
CA THR A 125 6.73 -16.55 -1.73
C THR A 125 6.56 -17.92 -1.10
#